data_AF-A0A3B9C1V0-F1
#
_entry.id   AF-A0A3B9C1V0-F1
#
_cell.length_a   1.000
_cell.length_b   1.000
_cell.length_c   1.000
_cell.angle_alpha   90.00
_cell.angle_beta   90.00
_cell.angle_gamma   90.00
#
_symmetry.space_group_name_H-M   'P 1'
#
loop_
_entity.id
_entity.type
_entity.pdbx_description
1 polymer ?
#
loop_
_entity_poly.entity_id
_entity_poly.type
_entity_poly.pdbx_seq_one_letter_code
_entity_poly.pdbx_strand_id
1 'polypeptide(L)'
;FTIIGLNYTLINRLQVYTINNISGSFGYSWKETDLKNWRVNPAFLTVTRVPDHLLSQAFREKLPSNDYLRNIFSNTIIYGENIAYEFKSRNKNTWGDFKTLKLGLEEAGAILKGVNYLYRQVSNGEISPIANYVRLEGDFRTYTNRK
;
A
#
# COMPACT_ATOMS: atom_id res chain seq x y z
N PHE A 1 -3.14 -12.52 -16.22
CA PHE A 1 -2.20 -11.58 -16.84
C PHE A 1 -1.36 -10.91 -15.77
N THR A 2 -0.09 -10.67 -16.09
CA THR A 2 0.89 -10.02 -15.20
C THR A 2 0.68 -8.52 -15.20
N ILE A 3 0.84 -7.90 -14.03
CA ILE A 3 0.71 -6.47 -13.80
C ILE A 3 2.01 -6.01 -13.16
N ILE A 4 2.64 -5.00 -13.75
CA ILE A 4 3.81 -4.34 -13.18
C ILE A 4 3.42 -2.89 -12.98
N GLY A 5 3.54 -2.41 -11.75
CA GLY A 5 3.26 -1.03 -11.37
C GLY A 5 4.54 -0.32 -10.94
N LEU A 6 4.71 0.90 -11.41
CA LEU A 6 5.69 1.84 -10.90
C LEU A 6 5.03 3.21 -10.80
N ASN A 7 5.17 3.87 -9.67
CA ASN A 7 4.59 5.17 -9.40
C ASN A 7 5.59 6.04 -8.64
N TYR A 8 5.60 7.32 -8.99
CA TYR A 8 6.35 8.34 -8.28
C TYR A 8 5.43 9.52 -7.97
N THR A 9 5.38 9.90 -6.70
CA THR A 9 4.57 11.03 -6.23
C THR A 9 5.47 12.03 -5.50
N LEU A 10 5.41 13.28 -5.92
CA LEU A 10 6.05 14.41 -5.25
C LEU A 10 4.97 15.33 -4.67
N ILE A 11 4.96 15.50 -3.35
CA ILE A 11 4.11 16.47 -2.67
C ILE A 11 4.99 17.61 -2.19
N ASN A 12 4.87 18.78 -2.82
CA ASN A 12 5.58 19.98 -2.41
C ASN A 12 4.57 21.00 -1.88
N ARG A 13 4.69 21.35 -0.59
CA ARG A 13 3.97 22.45 0.02
C ARG A 13 4.94 23.59 0.25
N LEU A 14 4.83 24.62 -0.58
CA LEU A 14 5.73 25.78 -0.61
C LEU A 14 5.97 26.32 0.81
N GLN A 15 7.25 26.47 1.16
CA GLN A 15 7.72 26.98 2.45
C GLN A 15 7.27 26.16 3.69
N VAL A 16 6.80 24.92 3.52
CA VAL A 16 6.41 24.05 4.64
C VAL A 16 7.15 22.72 4.61
N TYR A 17 6.95 21.89 3.58
CA TYR A 17 7.55 20.56 3.49
C TYR A 17 7.56 20.02 2.06
N THR A 18 8.39 19.00 1.83
CA THR A 18 8.36 18.17 0.63
C THR A 18 8.37 16.69 1.00
N ILE A 19 7.53 15.90 0.34
CA ILE A 19 7.45 14.44 0.49
C ILE A 19 7.64 13.79 -0.88
N ASN A 20 8.55 12.82 -0.95
CA ASN A 20 8.79 11.99 -2.11
C ASN A 20 8.29 10.58 -1.81
N ASN A 21 7.48 10.02 -2.69
CA ASN A 21 7.01 8.64 -2.58
C ASN A 21 7.31 7.90 -3.87
N ILE A 22 8.02 6.78 -3.77
CA ILE A 22 8.25 5.85 -4.87
C ILE A 22 7.55 4.56 -4.49
N SER A 23 6.68 4.05 -5.36
CA SER A 23 6.05 2.76 -5.16
C SER A 23 6.17 1.88 -6.40
N GLY A 24 6.35 0.59 -6.16
CA GLY A 24 6.45 -0.43 -7.19
C GLY A 24 5.70 -1.68 -6.77
N SER A 25 5.13 -2.40 -7.73
CA SER A 25 4.46 -3.67 -7.47
C SER A 25 4.62 -4.64 -8.64
N PHE A 26 4.69 -5.92 -8.28
CA PHE A 26 4.63 -7.02 -9.21
C PHE A 26 3.43 -7.87 -8.84
N GLY A 27 2.55 -8.11 -9.80
CA GLY A 27 1.26 -8.75 -9.57
C GLY A 27 0.82 -9.65 -10.70
N TYR A 28 -0.12 -10.53 -10.37
CA TYR A 28 -0.81 -11.38 -11.31
C TYR A 28 -2.31 -11.35 -11.04
N SER A 29 -3.11 -11.19 -12.09
CA SER A 29 -4.57 -11.24 -12.00
C SER A 29 -5.11 -12.32 -12.93
N TRP A 30 -6.03 -13.13 -12.43
CA TRP A 30 -6.70 -14.12 -13.25
C TRP A 30 -8.18 -14.22 -12.90
N LYS A 31 -8.94 -14.72 -13.86
CA LYS A 31 -10.33 -15.13 -13.66
C LYS A 31 -10.32 -16.62 -13.37
N GLU A 32 -10.81 -17.04 -12.22
CA GLU A 32 -11.09 -18.45 -11.95
C GLU A 32 -12.33 -18.87 -12.73
N THR A 33 -13.35 -18.00 -12.75
CA THR A 33 -14.55 -18.13 -13.57
C THR A 33 -14.97 -16.75 -14.06
N ASP A 34 -16.02 -16.65 -14.89
CA ASP A 34 -16.59 -15.34 -15.26
C ASP A 34 -17.07 -14.51 -14.07
N LEU A 35 -17.36 -15.17 -12.95
CA LEU A 35 -17.88 -14.59 -11.72
C LEU A 35 -16.81 -14.38 -10.65
N LYS A 36 -15.69 -15.09 -10.73
CA LYS A 36 -14.64 -15.10 -9.70
C LYS A 36 -13.32 -14.63 -10.25
N ASN A 37 -12.74 -13.62 -9.60
CA ASN A 37 -11.49 -13.02 -10.02
C ASN A 37 -10.54 -12.94 -8.83
N TRP A 38 -9.26 -13.14 -9.12
CA TRP A 38 -8.19 -13.05 -8.15
C TRP A 38 -7.15 -12.02 -8.60
N ARG A 39 -6.54 -11.37 -7.62
CA ARG A 39 -5.37 -10.53 -7.81
C ARG A 39 -4.40 -10.82 -6.68
N VAL A 40 -3.18 -11.18 -7.03
CA VAL A 40 -2.11 -11.45 -6.08
C VAL A 40 -0.93 -10.58 -6.44
N ASN A 41 -0.42 -9.83 -5.47
CA ASN A 41 0.82 -9.10 -5.56
C ASN A 41 1.81 -9.76 -4.58
N PRO A 42 2.65 -10.71 -5.04
CA PRO A 42 3.64 -11.36 -4.16
C PRO A 42 4.75 -10.40 -3.71
N ALA A 43 4.85 -9.22 -4.31
CA ALA A 43 5.73 -8.17 -3.81
C ALA A 43 5.20 -6.80 -4.21
N PHE A 44 5.09 -5.92 -3.23
CA PHE A 44 5.04 -4.48 -3.44
C PHE A 44 6.04 -3.79 -2.53
N LEU A 45 6.52 -2.63 -2.97
CA LEU A 45 7.44 -1.78 -2.23
C LEU A 45 6.93 -0.35 -2.31
N THR A 46 6.90 0.36 -1.20
CA THR A 46 6.67 1.79 -1.12
C THR A 46 7.74 2.41 -0.24
N VAL A 47 8.43 3.42 -0.76
CA VAL A 47 9.45 4.19 -0.06
C VAL A 47 8.98 5.63 0.00
N THR A 48 8.63 6.08 1.20
CA THR A 48 8.31 7.48 1.49
C THR A 48 9.53 8.13 2.13
N ARG A 49 9.98 9.25 1.54
CA ARG A 49 11.04 10.09 2.07
C ARG A 49 10.54 11.50 2.33
N VAL A 50 10.84 12.00 3.52
CA VAL A 50 10.59 13.37 3.96
C VAL A 50 11.95 14.00 4.26
N PRO A 51 12.56 14.71 3.29
CA PRO A 51 13.90 15.24 3.48
C PRO A 51 13.88 16.40 4.48
N ASP A 52 14.62 16.26 5.59
CA ASP A 52 14.62 17.26 6.67
C ASP A 52 14.96 18.67 6.18
N HIS A 53 15.90 18.80 5.25
CA HIS A 53 16.32 20.09 4.68
C HIS A 53 15.23 20.82 3.89
N LEU A 54 14.15 20.12 3.50
CA LEU A 54 12.99 20.69 2.82
C LEU A 54 11.83 20.99 3.79
N LEU A 55 12.02 20.76 5.08
CA LEU A 55 11.10 21.20 6.13
C LEU A 55 11.44 22.63 6.54
N SER A 56 10.43 23.50 6.64
CA SER A 56 10.63 24.84 7.18
C SER A 56 10.98 24.80 8.66
N GLN A 57 11.73 25.80 9.13
CA GLN A 57 12.18 25.87 10.52
C GLN A 57 11.01 25.81 11.50
N ALA A 58 9.98 26.63 11.29
CA ALA A 58 8.78 26.65 12.13
C ALA A 58 8.03 25.31 12.15
N PHE A 59 8.14 24.50 11.09
CA PHE A 59 7.54 23.17 11.04
C PHE A 59 8.40 22.14 11.77
N ARG A 60 9.73 22.22 11.60
CA ARG A 60 10.71 21.37 12.29
C ARG A 60 10.65 21.52 13.81
N GLU A 61 10.43 22.73 14.30
CA GLU A 61 10.29 23.00 15.74
C GLU A 61 8.98 22.43 16.34
N LYS A 62 7.94 22.21 15.50
CA LYS A 62 6.64 21.65 15.93
C LYS A 62 6.58 20.13 15.85
N LEU A 63 7.50 19.49 15.13
CA LEU A 63 7.56 18.03 14.98
C LEU A 63 7.76 17.29 16.32
N PRO A 64 8.67 17.73 17.22
CA PRO A 64 8.88 17.05 18.50
C PRO A 64 7.71 17.18 19.48
N SER A 65 6.91 18.24 19.36
CA SER A 65 5.79 18.51 20.28
C SER A 65 4.49 17.82 19.88
N ASN A 66 4.46 17.13 18.73
CA ASN A 66 3.25 16.49 18.21
C ASN A 66 3.58 15.14 17.55
N ASP A 67 3.26 14.05 18.25
CA ASP A 67 3.50 12.69 17.79
C ASP A 67 2.78 12.36 16.47
N TYR A 68 1.60 12.93 16.23
CA TYR A 68 0.88 12.74 14.98
C TYR A 68 1.62 13.35 13.79
N LEU A 69 2.13 14.59 13.94
CA LEU A 69 2.97 15.21 12.91
C LEU A 69 4.25 14.40 12.70
N ARG A 70 4.90 13.94 13.78
CA ARG A 70 6.10 13.12 13.67
C ARG A 70 5.87 11.85 12.87
N ASN A 71 4.76 11.15 13.08
CA ASN A 71 4.46 9.91 12.35
C ASN A 71 4.17 10.16 10.87
N ILE A 72 3.40 11.20 10.54
CA ILE A 72 3.06 11.53 9.14
C ILE A 72 4.28 11.96 8.34
N PHE A 73 5.15 12.77 8.95
CA PHE A 73 6.32 13.35 8.30
C PHE A 73 7.59 12.54 8.57
N SER A 74 7.44 11.22 8.75
CA SER A 74 8.56 10.29 8.90
C SER A 74 8.88 9.59 7.57
N ASN A 75 10.15 9.21 7.41
CA ASN A 75 10.52 8.25 6.38
C ASN A 75 9.81 6.92 6.66
N THR A 76 9.43 6.18 5.63
CA THR A 76 8.80 4.86 5.82
C THR A 76 9.10 3.97 4.63
N ILE A 77 9.49 2.73 4.90
CA ILE A 77 9.61 1.66 3.90
C ILE A 77 8.53 0.63 4.20
N ILE A 78 7.63 0.43 3.23
CA ILE A 78 6.60 -0.60 3.27
C ILE A 78 6.93 -1.61 2.20
N TYR A 79 7.23 -2.83 2.59
CA TYR A 79 7.32 -3.96 1.68
C TYR A 79 6.41 -5.05 2.19
N GLY A 80 5.70 -5.66 1.26
CA GLY A 80 4.72 -6.65 1.61
C GLY A 80 4.10 -7.34 0.43
N GLU A 81 3.04 -8.05 0.76
CA GLU A 81 2.31 -8.96 -0.10
C GLU A 81 0.82 -8.67 0.05
N ASN A 82 0.06 -8.81 -1.02
CA ASN A 82 -1.39 -8.76 -0.89
C ASN A 82 -2.11 -9.69 -1.86
N ILE A 83 -3.30 -10.10 -1.44
CA ILE A 83 -4.23 -10.89 -2.21
C ILE A 83 -5.62 -10.28 -2.12
N ALA A 84 -6.31 -10.21 -3.25
CA ALA A 84 -7.69 -9.79 -3.34
C ALA A 84 -8.50 -10.81 -4.14
N TYR A 85 -9.67 -11.13 -3.59
CA TYR A 85 -10.68 -11.96 -4.22
C TYR A 85 -11.92 -11.11 -4.53
N GLU A 86 -12.47 -11.28 -5.72
CA GLU A 86 -13.71 -10.63 -6.14
C GLU A 86 -14.68 -11.68 -6.69
N PHE A 87 -15.87 -11.75 -6.08
CA PHE A 87 -17.00 -12.52 -6.55
C PHE A 87 -18.11 -11.61 -7.05
N LYS A 88 -18.74 -12.01 -8.16
CA LYS A 88 -19.96 -11.40 -8.70
C LYS A 88 -21.04 -12.45 -8.80
N SER A 89 -22.26 -12.14 -8.38
CA SER A 89 -23.38 -13.08 -8.52
C SER A 89 -23.79 -13.32 -9.98
N ARG A 90 -23.40 -12.42 -10.88
CA ARG A 90 -23.80 -12.42 -12.29
C ARG A 90 -22.83 -11.58 -13.14
N ASN A 91 -22.77 -11.85 -14.44
CA ASN A 91 -22.00 -11.07 -15.40
C ASN A 91 -22.59 -9.68 -15.66
N LYS A 92 -21.72 -8.68 -15.87
CA LYS A 92 -22.10 -7.27 -16.09
C LYS A 92 -22.99 -7.05 -17.32
N ASN A 93 -22.95 -7.95 -18.31
CA ASN A 93 -23.70 -7.84 -19.57
C ASN A 93 -25.12 -8.40 -19.53
N THR A 94 -25.57 -8.91 -18.38
CA THR A 94 -26.95 -9.40 -18.22
C THR A 94 -27.77 -8.41 -17.43
N TRP A 95 -28.98 -8.13 -17.92
CA TRP A 95 -29.92 -7.21 -17.28
C TRP A 95 -30.37 -7.77 -15.93
N GLY A 96 -30.59 -6.88 -14.96
CA GLY A 96 -31.10 -7.22 -13.63
C GLY A 96 -30.12 -6.93 -12.49
N ASP A 97 -30.58 -7.22 -11.28
CA ASP A 97 -29.85 -6.96 -10.06
C ASP A 97 -28.67 -7.91 -9.92
N PHE A 98 -27.54 -7.39 -9.42
CA PHE A 98 -26.37 -8.20 -9.14
C PHE A 98 -25.65 -7.75 -7.87
N LYS A 99 -24.94 -8.69 -7.27
CA LYS A 99 -24.20 -8.50 -6.02
C LYS A 99 -22.72 -8.71 -6.28
N THR A 100 -21.88 -7.95 -5.59
CA THR A 100 -20.43 -8.11 -5.64
C THR A 100 -19.89 -8.21 -4.23
N LEU A 101 -18.99 -9.17 -4.01
CA LEU A 101 -18.23 -9.31 -2.78
C LEU A 101 -16.75 -9.17 -3.14
N LYS A 102 -16.02 -8.34 -2.41
CA LYS A 102 -14.56 -8.24 -2.49
C LYS A 102 -13.97 -8.48 -1.11
N LEU A 103 -12.93 -9.28 -1.07
CA LEU A 103 -12.16 -9.54 0.14
C LEU A 103 -10.69 -9.29 -0.19
N GLY A 104 -9.99 -8.63 0.72
CA GLY A 104 -8.58 -8.30 0.60
C GLY A 104 -7.82 -8.66 1.87
N LEU A 105 -6.61 -9.18 1.70
CA LEU A 105 -5.64 -9.38 2.76
C LEU A 105 -4.31 -8.78 2.28
N GLU A 106 -3.69 -8.01 3.15
CA GLU A 106 -2.36 -7.44 2.94
C GLU A 106 -1.53 -7.63 4.21
N GLU A 107 -0.28 -8.04 4.01
CA GLU A 107 0.74 -8.11 5.04
C GLU A 107 1.90 -7.23 4.60
N ALA A 108 2.50 -6.52 5.56
CA ALA A 108 3.75 -5.83 5.33
C ALA A 108 4.67 -5.96 6.54
N GLY A 109 5.97 -6.11 6.24
CA GLY A 109 7.05 -6.02 7.21
C GLY A 109 7.65 -7.36 7.66
N ALA A 110 6.95 -8.50 7.55
CA ALA A 110 7.51 -9.80 7.95
C ALA A 110 8.80 -10.15 7.18
N ILE A 111 8.76 -10.06 5.84
CA ILE A 111 9.93 -10.34 4.99
C ILE A 111 11.06 -9.34 5.26
N LEU A 112 10.77 -8.03 5.26
CA LEU A 112 11.82 -7.03 5.47
C LEU A 112 12.42 -7.09 6.87
N LYS A 113 11.66 -7.46 7.90
CA LYS A 113 12.23 -7.72 9.24
C LYS A 113 13.20 -8.90 9.22
N GLY A 114 12.85 -9.99 8.53
CA GLY A 114 13.74 -11.14 8.34
C GLY A 114 15.02 -10.76 7.61
N VAL A 115 14.91 -10.01 6.52
CA VAL A 115 16.07 -9.49 5.78
C VAL A 115 16.91 -8.54 6.63
N ASN A 116 16.29 -7.61 7.37
CA ASN A 116 16.98 -6.68 8.26
C ASN A 116 17.73 -7.42 9.37
N TYR A 117 17.15 -8.49 9.93
CA TYR A 117 17.82 -9.32 10.92
C TYR A 117 19.12 -9.92 10.36
N LEU A 118 19.08 -10.53 9.17
CA LEU A 118 20.28 -11.08 8.51
C LEU A 118 21.29 -9.98 8.13
N TYR A 119 20.81 -8.86 7.61
CA TYR A 119 21.65 -7.72 7.20
C TYR A 119 22.43 -7.14 8.38
N ARG A 120 21.80 -7.04 9.55
CA ARG A 120 22.46 -6.61 10.79
C ARG A 120 23.58 -7.56 11.21
N GLN A 121 23.40 -8.88 11.03
CA GLN A 121 24.43 -9.87 11.38
C GLN A 121 25.66 -9.80 10.46
N VAL A 122 25.47 -9.42 9.19
CA VAL A 122 26.55 -9.42 8.19
C VAL A 122 27.23 -8.05 8.05
N SER A 123 26.49 -6.96 8.18
CA SER A 123 26.97 -5.61 7.83
C SER A 123 26.98 -4.60 8.98
N ASN A 124 26.47 -4.96 10.16
CA ASN A 124 26.18 -4.03 11.26
C ASN A 124 25.29 -2.83 10.88
N GLY A 125 24.65 -2.83 9.71
CA GLY A 125 23.70 -1.80 9.27
C GLY A 125 22.24 -2.16 9.54
N GLU A 126 21.33 -1.18 9.47
CA GLU A 126 19.89 -1.38 9.67
C GLU A 126 19.05 -0.80 8.52
N ILE A 127 18.09 -1.59 8.05
CA ILE A 127 17.03 -1.14 7.14
C ILE A 127 15.90 -0.61 8.03
N SER A 128 15.91 0.69 8.33
CA SER A 128 14.93 1.34 9.18
C SER A 128 14.49 2.67 8.55
N PRO A 129 13.21 3.06 8.67
CA PRO A 129 12.12 2.37 9.38
C PRO A 129 11.26 1.47 8.46
N ILE A 130 11.01 0.23 8.92
CA ILE A 130 10.14 -0.75 8.24
C ILE A 130 8.73 -0.70 8.84
N ALA A 131 7.71 -0.48 8.01
CA ALA A 131 6.32 -0.58 8.43
C ALA A 131 5.91 -2.04 8.68
N ASN A 132 5.03 -2.25 9.66
CA ASN A 132 4.57 -3.58 10.06
C ASN A 132 3.09 -3.59 10.35
N TYR A 133 2.33 -4.33 9.55
CA TYR A 133 0.89 -4.45 9.75
C TYR A 133 0.32 -5.66 9.01
N VAL A 134 -0.88 -6.04 9.43
CA VAL A 134 -1.79 -6.89 8.67
C VAL A 134 -3.07 -6.10 8.46
N ARG A 135 -3.56 -6.07 7.22
CA ARG A 135 -4.78 -5.36 6.83
C ARG A 135 -5.75 -6.34 6.18
N LEU A 136 -6.99 -6.32 6.66
CA LEU A 136 -8.11 -7.07 6.11
C LEU A 136 -9.14 -6.08 5.56
N GLU A 137 -9.62 -6.32 4.36
CA GLU A 137 -10.61 -5.50 3.69
C GLU A 137 -11.78 -6.36 3.22
N GLY A 138 -13.00 -5.86 3.41
CA GLY A 138 -14.22 -6.51 2.96
C GLY A 138 -15.19 -5.48 2.40
N ASP A 139 -15.69 -5.73 1.19
CA ASP A 139 -16.63 -4.85 0.50
C ASP A 139 -17.75 -5.69 -0.10
N PHE A 140 -18.99 -5.40 0.31
CA PHE A 140 -20.18 -6.02 -0.23
C PHE A 140 -21.09 -4.96 -0.83
N ARG A 141 -21.49 -5.17 -2.09
CA ARG A 141 -22.36 -4.23 -2.82
C ARG A 141 -23.51 -4.97 -3.46
N THR A 142 -24.68 -4.35 -3.44
CA THR A 142 -25.85 -4.76 -4.23
C THR A 142 -26.17 -3.65 -5.21
N TYR A 143 -26.36 -4.02 -6.46
CA TYR A 143 -26.77 -3.14 -7.53
C TYR A 143 -28.18 -3.52 -7.93
N THR A 144 -29.09 -2.55 -7.86
CA THR A 144 -30.47 -2.71 -8.30
C THR A 144 -30.72 -1.83 -9.51
N ASN A 145 -31.06 -2.45 -10.63
CA ASN A 145 -31.43 -1.72 -11.84
C ASN A 145 -32.95 -1.59 -11.86
N ARG A 146 -33.44 -0.38 -11.62
CA ARG A 146 -34.85 -0.05 -11.88
C ARG A 146 -35.03 0.02 -13.39
N LYS A 147 -36.01 -0.74 -13.90
CA LYS A 147 -36.54 -0.55 -15.26
C LYS A 147 -37.14 0.84 -15.40
#